data_AF-A0A3S4G6G0-F1
#
_entry.id   AF-A0A3S4G6G0-F1
#
_cell.length_a   1.000
_cell.length_b   1.000
_cell.length_c   1.000
_cell.angle_alpha   90.00
_cell.angle_beta   90.00
_cell.angle_gamma   90.00
#
_symmetry.space_group_name_H-M   'P 1'
#
loop_
_entity.id
_entity.type
_entity.pdbx_description
1 polymer ?
#
loop_
_entity_poly.entity_id
_entity_poly.type
_entity_poly.pdbx_seq_one_letter_code
_entity_poly.pdbx_strand_id
1 'polypeptide(L)'
;MPYGSIWSNRTTTSDCAYNLSWGQSLATRPELEDIEASARFFEDEDGLHIHSFFFFEDAEDHAGNSTVAFTIRDGRLFTLRERELPAFRLYRMRARSQGDGRR
;
A
#
# COMPACT_ATOMS: atom_id res chain seq x y z
N MET A 1 8.35 -11.71 -15.73
CA MET A 1 8.30 -11.44 -14.28
C MET A 1 9.69 -11.01 -13.83
N PRO A 2 9.96 -9.72 -13.50
CA PRO A 2 11.31 -9.38 -13.09
C PRO A 2 11.50 -9.73 -11.61
N TYR A 3 12.39 -10.69 -11.37
CA TYR A 3 13.03 -10.97 -10.09
C TYR A 3 13.68 -9.67 -9.58
N GLY A 4 13.31 -9.18 -8.39
CA GLY A 4 14.01 -8.06 -7.73
C GLY A 4 13.16 -6.89 -7.22
N SER A 5 11.82 -6.93 -7.32
CA SER A 5 10.98 -5.83 -6.81
C SER A 5 10.77 -5.94 -5.30
N ILE A 6 11.43 -5.07 -4.52
CA ILE A 6 11.29 -4.96 -3.05
C ILE A 6 9.90 -4.40 -2.65
N TRP A 7 9.23 -3.71 -3.58
CA TRP A 7 7.94 -3.07 -3.35
C TRP A 7 6.86 -3.59 -4.31
N SER A 8 5.76 -4.07 -3.75
CA SER A 8 4.55 -4.47 -4.46
C SER A 8 3.43 -3.45 -4.23
N ASN A 9 3.04 -2.76 -5.30
CA ASN A 9 2.07 -1.67 -5.26
C ASN A 9 0.73 -2.04 -5.92
N ARG A 10 -0.38 -2.08 -5.17
CA ARG A 10 -1.69 -2.49 -5.70
C ARG A 10 -2.88 -1.67 -5.19
N THR A 11 -3.89 -1.53 -6.05
CA THR A 11 -5.19 -0.91 -5.75
C THR A 11 -6.25 -1.98 -5.53
N THR A 12 -7.13 -1.78 -4.55
CA THR A 12 -8.13 -2.73 -4.02
C THR A 12 -9.32 -2.93 -4.97
N THR A 13 -9.09 -3.28 -6.23
CA THR A 13 -10.19 -3.44 -7.20
C THR A 13 -10.84 -4.82 -7.17
N SER A 14 -10.32 -5.79 -6.40
CA SER A 14 -10.96 -7.11 -6.23
C SER A 14 -10.40 -7.88 -5.02
N ASP A 15 -11.19 -7.97 -3.95
CA ASP A 15 -10.86 -8.51 -2.62
C ASP A 15 -10.59 -10.03 -2.52
N CYS A 16 -10.40 -10.77 -3.62
CA CYS A 16 -10.31 -12.23 -3.57
C CYS A 16 -9.06 -12.84 -4.23
N ALA A 17 -8.20 -12.04 -4.88
CA ALA A 17 -7.18 -12.58 -5.77
C ALA A 17 -5.80 -12.87 -5.14
N TYR A 18 -5.51 -12.50 -3.88
CA TYR A 18 -4.14 -12.51 -3.36
C TYR A 18 -3.79 -13.59 -2.34
N ASN A 19 -4.76 -14.15 -1.62
CA ASN A 19 -4.50 -15.20 -0.64
C ASN A 19 -3.84 -16.45 -1.27
N LEU A 20 -4.00 -16.69 -2.58
CA LEU A 20 -3.49 -17.90 -3.24
C LEU A 20 -2.04 -17.84 -3.75
N SER A 21 -1.44 -16.66 -3.95
CA SER A 21 -0.14 -16.58 -4.66
C SER A 21 1.08 -16.31 -3.77
N TRP A 22 0.89 -15.71 -2.60
CA TRP A 22 2.01 -15.21 -1.79
C TRP A 22 1.92 -15.59 -0.30
N GLY A 23 0.89 -16.35 0.10
CA GLY A 23 0.70 -16.76 1.50
C GLY A 23 0.54 -15.60 2.48
N GLN A 24 0.10 -14.43 1.98
CA GLN A 24 -0.02 -13.19 2.73
C GLN A 24 -1.50 -12.81 2.80
N SER A 25 -2.06 -12.73 4.01
CA SER A 25 -3.33 -12.05 4.22
C SER A 25 -3.10 -10.54 4.12
N LEU A 26 -3.96 -9.86 3.37
CA LEU A 26 -3.96 -8.41 3.26
C LEU A 26 -5.18 -7.86 3.99
N ALA A 27 -5.05 -6.65 4.51
CA ALA A 27 -6.15 -5.94 5.14
C ALA A 27 -7.40 -5.92 4.24
N THR A 28 -8.54 -6.22 4.82
CA THR A 28 -9.84 -6.11 4.19
C THR A 28 -10.32 -4.67 4.22
N ARG A 29 -11.31 -4.36 3.38
CA ARG A 29 -11.87 -3.00 3.29
C ARG A 29 -12.37 -2.44 4.64
N PRO A 30 -13.12 -3.19 5.48
CA PRO A 30 -13.56 -2.70 6.79
C PRO A 30 -12.39 -2.36 7.73
N GLU A 31 -11.31 -3.16 7.71
CA GLU A 31 -10.12 -2.92 8.55
C GLU A 31 -9.36 -1.63 8.17
N LEU A 32 -9.57 -1.12 6.95
CA LEU A 32 -9.02 0.18 6.53
C LEU A 32 -9.83 1.37 7.05
N GLU A 33 -11.07 1.15 7.47
CA GLU A 33 -11.95 2.17 8.05
C GLU A 33 -11.72 2.34 9.55
N ASP A 34 -11.08 1.36 10.20
CA ASP A 34 -10.78 1.42 11.64
C ASP A 34 -9.82 2.56 11.99
N ILE A 35 -10.20 3.30 13.04
CA ILE A 35 -9.48 4.48 13.52
C ILE A 35 -8.62 4.18 14.76
N GLU A 36 -8.82 3.01 15.38
CA GLU A 36 -8.13 2.63 16.60
C GLU A 36 -6.64 2.39 16.36
N ALA A 37 -5.78 2.83 17.28
CA ALA A 37 -4.34 2.64 17.14
C ALA A 37 -3.94 1.16 17.02
N SER A 38 -4.61 0.28 17.76
CA SER A 38 -4.43 -1.18 17.72
C SER A 38 -4.81 -1.80 16.39
N ALA A 39 -5.77 -1.20 15.66
CA ALA A 39 -6.18 -1.66 14.33
C ALA A 39 -5.31 -1.07 13.20
N ARG A 40 -4.43 -0.11 13.52
CA ARG A 40 -3.62 0.62 12.53
C ARG A 40 -2.13 0.38 12.65
N PHE A 41 -1.64 -0.01 13.81
CA PHE A 41 -0.23 -0.25 14.07
C PHE A 41 -0.10 -1.53 14.89
N PHE A 42 0.11 -2.65 14.20
CA PHE A 42 0.19 -3.96 14.83
C PHE A 42 1.14 -4.88 14.05
N GLU A 43 1.55 -5.96 14.71
CA GLU A 43 2.39 -7.01 14.14
C GLU A 43 1.70 -8.35 14.37
N ASP A 44 1.68 -9.20 13.34
CA ASP A 44 1.10 -10.54 13.40
C ASP A 44 1.95 -11.56 12.59
N GLU A 45 1.41 -12.76 12.33
CA GLU A 45 2.07 -13.81 11.53
C GLU A 45 2.40 -13.39 10.09
N ASP A 46 1.69 -12.37 9.61
CA ASP A 46 1.75 -11.80 8.29
C ASP A 46 2.67 -10.55 8.22
N GLY A 47 3.27 -10.17 9.36
CA GLY A 47 4.34 -9.17 9.46
C GLY A 47 3.92 -7.88 10.16
N LEU A 48 4.63 -6.80 9.86
CA LEU A 48 4.36 -5.47 10.42
C LEU A 48 3.32 -4.75 9.58
N HIS A 49 2.21 -4.34 10.20
CA HIS A 49 1.11 -3.61 9.57
C HIS A 49 1.05 -2.16 10.03
N ILE A 50 0.97 -1.24 9.06
CA ILE A 50 0.89 0.20 9.27
C ILE A 50 -0.23 0.75 8.39
N HIS A 51 -1.29 1.26 9.00
CA HIS A 51 -2.41 1.91 8.30
C HIS A 51 -2.31 3.42 8.48
N SER A 52 -1.90 4.12 7.42
CA SER A 52 -1.68 5.56 7.47
C SER A 52 -2.62 6.31 6.55
N PHE A 53 -3.01 7.52 6.94
CA PHE A 53 -3.82 8.39 6.10
C PHE A 53 -2.95 9.12 5.09
N PHE A 54 -3.40 9.09 3.85
CA PHE A 54 -2.84 9.86 2.75
C PHE A 54 -3.85 10.89 2.27
N PHE A 55 -3.39 12.11 2.13
CA PHE A 55 -4.16 13.20 1.57
C PHE A 55 -4.35 13.03 0.05
N PHE A 56 -5.53 13.37 -0.43
CA PHE A 56 -5.82 13.52 -1.84
C PHE A 56 -6.86 14.64 -2.07
N GLU A 57 -6.85 15.19 -3.27
CA GLU A 57 -7.91 16.03 -3.79
C GLU A 57 -8.63 15.24 -4.89
N ASP A 58 -9.96 15.26 -4.89
CA ASP A 58 -10.75 14.65 -5.95
C ASP A 58 -10.91 15.59 -7.16
N ALA A 59 -11.69 15.17 -8.15
CA ALA A 59 -11.91 15.94 -9.37
C ALA A 59 -12.77 17.21 -9.17
N GLU A 60 -13.40 17.36 -7.99
CA GLU A 60 -14.25 18.49 -7.61
C GLU A 60 -13.53 19.43 -6.62
N ASP A 61 -12.20 19.32 -6.51
CA ASP A 61 -11.34 20.06 -5.56
C ASP A 61 -11.72 19.82 -4.08
N HIS A 62 -12.37 18.69 -3.76
CA HIS A 62 -12.60 18.32 -2.37
C HIS A 62 -11.39 17.59 -1.78
N ALA A 63 -10.91 18.12 -0.65
CA ALA A 63 -9.88 17.51 0.17
C ALA A 63 -10.41 16.28 0.92
N GLY A 64 -9.69 15.17 0.82
CA GLY A 64 -10.02 13.93 1.49
C GLY A 64 -8.80 13.17 1.99
N ASN A 65 -9.04 12.22 2.91
CA ASN A 65 -8.05 11.28 3.39
C ASN A 65 -8.42 9.87 2.94
N SER A 66 -7.43 9.12 2.47
CA SER A 66 -7.58 7.70 2.13
C SER A 66 -6.61 6.90 3.00
N THR A 67 -7.13 5.87 3.67
CA THR A 67 -6.27 4.92 4.39
C THR A 67 -5.48 4.09 3.39
N VAL A 68 -4.19 3.97 3.65
CA VAL A 68 -3.30 3.06 2.94
C VAL A 68 -2.74 2.09 3.97
N ALA A 69 -2.94 0.80 3.72
CA ALA A 69 -2.31 -0.26 4.49
C ALA A 69 -0.95 -0.61 3.89
N PHE A 70 0.07 -0.56 4.72
CA PHE A 70 1.42 -1.00 4.45
C PHE A 70 1.66 -2.27 5.27
N THR A 71 2.10 -3.33 4.60
CA THR A 71 2.51 -4.57 5.28
C THR A 71 3.95 -4.87 4.91
N ILE A 72 4.81 -5.07 5.89
CA ILE A 72 6.21 -5.42 5.69
C ILE A 72 6.43 -6.85 6.15
N ARG A 73 6.89 -7.69 5.23
CA ARG A 73 7.23 -9.09 5.50
C ARG A 73 8.39 -9.54 4.64
N ASP A 74 9.33 -10.28 5.21
CA ASP A 74 10.48 -10.87 4.50
C ASP A 74 11.26 -9.86 3.64
N GLY A 75 11.44 -8.64 4.15
CA GLY A 75 12.12 -7.55 3.45
C GLY A 75 11.35 -7.02 2.23
N ARG A 76 10.06 -7.33 2.10
CA ARG A 76 9.17 -6.84 1.05
C ARG A 76 8.11 -5.93 1.63
N LEU A 77 7.81 -4.87 0.90
CA LEU A 77 6.73 -3.94 1.23
C LEU A 77 5.52 -4.20 0.34
N PHE A 78 4.39 -4.47 0.97
CA PHE A 78 3.07 -4.54 0.34
C PHE A 78 2.32 -3.24 0.65
N THR A 79 1.62 -2.72 -0.35
CA THR A 79 0.78 -1.54 -0.19
C THR A 79 -0.59 -1.79 -0.79
N LEU A 80 -1.63 -1.54 0.02
CA LEU A 80 -3.03 -1.70 -0.32
C LEU A 80 -3.76 -0.37 -0.12
N ARG A 81 -4.55 0.04 -1.11
CA ARG A 81 -5.32 1.29 -1.10
C ARG A 81 -6.51 1.18 -2.03
N GLU A 82 -7.59 1.86 -1.69
CA GLU A 82 -8.80 1.85 -2.51
C GLU A 82 -8.68 2.67 -3.80
N ARG A 83 -7.79 3.68 -3.82
CA ARG A 83 -7.67 4.63 -4.93
C ARG A 83 -6.22 4.95 -5.28
N GLU A 84 -6.02 5.44 -6.49
CA GLU A 84 -4.73 6.01 -6.88
C GLU A 84 -4.49 7.34 -6.17
N LEU A 85 -3.28 7.53 -5.63
CA LEU A 85 -2.92 8.69 -4.83
C LEU A 85 -1.77 9.47 -5.48
N PRO A 86 -1.80 10.81 -5.47
CA PRO A 86 -0.74 11.63 -6.08
C PRO A 86 0.66 11.32 -5.52
N ALA A 87 0.77 11.07 -4.22
CA ALA A 87 2.02 10.71 -3.56
C ALA A 87 2.67 9.45 -4.17
N PHE A 88 1.88 8.42 -4.45
CA PHE A 88 2.35 7.17 -5.06
C PHE A 88 2.78 7.37 -6.51
N ARG A 89 2.03 8.19 -7.26
CA ARG A 89 2.40 8.56 -8.63
C ARG A 89 3.75 9.28 -8.66
N LEU A 90 3.93 10.28 -7.78
CA LEU A 90 5.19 11.03 -7.66
C LEU A 90 6.36 10.13 -7.25
N TYR A 91 6.15 9.24 -6.28
CA TYR A 91 7.18 8.30 -5.85
C TYR A 91 7.60 7.36 -6.99
N ARG A 92 6.66 6.80 -7.75
CA ARG A 92 6.95 5.94 -8.92
C ARG A 92 7.74 6.68 -10.00
N MET A 93 7.43 7.95 -10.25
CA MET A 93 8.18 8.77 -11.20
C MET A 93 9.64 8.96 -10.75
N ARG A 94 9.85 9.31 -9.47
CA ARG A 94 11.19 9.50 -8.90
C ARG A 94 12.00 8.21 -8.79
N ALA A 95 11.35 7.10 -8.42
CA ALA A 95 12.01 5.79 -8.36
C ALA A 95 12.56 5.35 -9.72
N ARG A 96 11.86 5.69 -10.81
CA ARG A 96 12.34 5.45 -12.18
C ARG A 96 13.52 6.34 -12.55
N SER A 97 13.49 7.62 -12.17
CA SER A 97 14.59 8.55 -12.48
C SER A 97 15.86 8.26 -11.68
N GLN A 98 15.75 7.71 -10.47
CA GLN A 98 16.91 7.34 -9.67
C GLN A 98 17.49 5.95 -10.02
N GLY A 99 16.71 5.08 -10.66
CA GLY A 99 17.19 3.79 -11.17
C GLY A 99 18.21 3.90 -12.30
N ASP A 100 18.30 5.07 -12.94
CA ASP A 100 19.23 5.36 -14.06
C ASP A 100 20.52 6.08 -13.60
N GLY A 101 20.64 6.38 -12.30
CA GLY A 101 21.78 7.12 -11.72
C GLY A 101 22.86 6.26 -11.07
N ARG A 102 22.73 4.93 -11.10
CA ARG A 102 23.80 4.00 -10.68
C ARG A 102 24.52 3.47 -11.92
N ARG A 103 25.36 4.32 -12.52
CA ARG A 103 26.52 3.90 -13.32
C ARG A 103 27.78 4.25 -12.56
#